data_AF-A0A7S3DGF4-F1
#
_entry.id   AF-A0A7S3DGF4-F1
#
_cell.length_a   1.000
_cell.length_b   1.000
_cell.length_c   1.000
_cell.angle_alpha   90.00
_cell.angle_beta   90.00
_cell.angle_gamma   90.00
#
_symmetry.space_group_name_H-M   'P 1'
#
loop_
_entity.id
_entity.type
_entity.pdbx_description
1 polymer ?
#
loop_
_entity_poly.entity_id
_entity_poly.type
_entity_poly.pdbx_seq_one_letter_code
_entity_poly.pdbx_strand_id
1 'polypeptide(L)'
;DFCSSSCYEGFGDDAKGFFTVYRQLFEKIHHLEKQDAALNGRDADSIDTVSFGDSQTGVKEVRDFYEHWTGFSTRRNFAFVDKYHLAEAENRRIRRLMEKENEKERKKKRREYNELVQHLVEFVQRKDKRYLMVKELVQQEAEERKKKEEERLEVQRKAKEERRKYMESIETEVVEVDNKLDEEYAMMEERKRGKKKGRRGGKKGDVDKIDAEAVLAKLEEVGASVSGGVGGEEEMTKEEVEAALAELAMEEQRMA
;
A
#
# COMPACT_ATOMS: atom_id res chain seq x y z
N ASP A 1 -37.65 17.88 -4.92
CA ASP A 1 -36.18 17.92 -4.89
C ASP A 1 -35.66 17.65 -3.49
N PHE A 2 -34.93 16.54 -3.29
CA PHE A 2 -34.37 16.13 -1.98
C PHE A 2 -32.91 16.58 -1.77
N CYS A 3 -32.34 17.32 -2.73
CA CYS A 3 -30.98 17.87 -2.67
C CYS A 3 -30.97 19.37 -2.33
N SER A 4 -32.02 19.86 -1.66
CA SER A 4 -32.14 21.26 -1.22
C SER A 4 -32.03 21.35 0.29
N SER A 5 -31.45 22.42 0.83
CA SER A 5 -31.40 22.68 2.28
C SER A 5 -32.78 22.89 2.92
N SER A 6 -33.84 23.01 2.13
CA SER A 6 -35.22 23.14 2.61
C SER A 6 -35.93 21.81 2.88
N CYS A 7 -35.30 20.66 2.62
CA CYS A 7 -35.96 19.35 2.74
C CYS A 7 -35.84 18.70 4.13
N TYR A 8 -35.04 19.27 5.03
CA TYR A 8 -34.91 18.83 6.42
C TYR A 8 -34.77 20.02 7.37
N GLU A 9 -35.14 19.84 8.63
CA GLU A 9 -35.07 20.83 9.70
C GLU A 9 -34.08 20.36 10.78
N GLY A 10 -32.84 20.86 10.72
CA GLY A 10 -31.80 20.49 11.67
C GLY A 10 -31.21 19.08 11.48
N PHE A 11 -30.32 18.69 12.40
CA PHE A 11 -29.61 17.41 12.39
C PHE A 11 -30.06 16.49 13.54
N GLY A 12 -31.33 16.54 13.89
CA GLY A 12 -31.94 15.63 14.86
C GLY A 12 -32.52 14.38 14.21
N ASP A 13 -33.04 13.49 15.06
CA ASP A 13 -33.86 12.33 14.69
C ASP A 13 -35.37 12.64 14.78
N ASP A 14 -35.73 13.92 14.84
CA ASP A 14 -37.11 14.36 14.77
C ASP A 14 -37.73 14.01 13.41
N ALA A 15 -39.05 14.12 13.30
CA ALA A 15 -39.79 13.69 12.10
C ALA A 15 -39.32 14.38 10.81
N LYS A 16 -38.77 15.61 10.92
CA LYS A 16 -38.23 16.37 9.79
C LYS A 16 -36.71 16.54 9.85
N GLY A 17 -36.05 15.92 10.82
CA GLY A 17 -34.61 15.98 10.97
C GLY A 17 -33.89 15.32 9.81
N PHE A 18 -32.66 15.77 9.56
CA PHE A 18 -31.80 15.25 8.50
C PHE A 18 -31.78 13.71 8.45
N PHE A 19 -31.60 13.06 9.61
CA PHE A 19 -31.44 11.62 9.67
C PHE A 19 -32.73 10.87 9.30
N THR A 20 -33.86 11.32 9.82
CA THR A 20 -35.17 10.73 9.52
C THR A 20 -35.56 10.89 8.05
N VAL A 21 -35.39 12.09 7.48
CA VAL A 21 -35.75 12.38 6.09
C VAL A 21 -34.95 11.50 5.12
N TYR A 22 -33.62 11.45 5.28
CA TYR A 22 -32.79 10.66 4.39
C TYR A 22 -32.91 9.16 4.64
N ARG A 23 -33.09 8.71 5.89
CA ARG A 23 -33.39 7.30 6.19
C ARG A 23 -34.62 6.82 5.43
N GLN A 24 -35.73 7.56 5.52
CA GLN A 24 -36.96 7.21 4.81
C GLN A 24 -36.79 7.23 3.28
N LEU A 25 -35.99 8.16 2.76
CA LEU A 25 -35.72 8.25 1.33
C LEU A 25 -34.95 7.03 0.81
N PHE A 26 -33.88 6.63 1.51
CA PHE A 26 -33.09 5.45 1.14
C PHE A 26 -33.88 4.15 1.32
N GLU A 27 -34.66 4.03 2.39
CA GLU A 27 -35.60 2.91 2.59
C GLU A 27 -36.61 2.82 1.44
N LYS A 28 -37.12 3.96 0.97
CA LYS A 28 -38.03 4.00 -0.17
C LYS A 28 -37.36 3.56 -1.46
N ILE A 29 -36.13 4.00 -1.75
CA ILE A 29 -35.36 3.55 -2.92
C ILE A 29 -35.20 2.03 -2.85
N HIS A 30 -34.78 1.52 -1.70
CA HIS A 30 -34.59 0.10 -1.47
C HIS A 30 -35.87 -0.72 -1.66
N HIS A 31 -36.99 -0.25 -1.11
CA HIS A 31 -38.29 -0.87 -1.27
C HIS A 31 -38.71 -0.95 -2.76
N LEU A 32 -38.46 0.12 -3.53
CA LEU A 32 -38.74 0.13 -4.96
C LEU A 32 -37.86 -0.86 -5.75
N GLU A 33 -36.59 -1.01 -5.39
CA GLU A 33 -35.70 -2.02 -6.00
C GLU A 33 -36.20 -3.45 -5.70
N LYS A 34 -36.58 -3.73 -4.45
CA LYS A 34 -37.15 -5.04 -4.06
C LYS A 34 -38.47 -5.35 -4.75
N GLN A 35 -39.36 -4.36 -4.83
CA GLN A 35 -40.64 -4.53 -5.51
C GLN A 35 -40.46 -4.82 -7.01
N ASP A 36 -39.56 -4.11 -7.69
CA ASP A 36 -39.27 -4.35 -9.10
C ASP A 36 -38.61 -5.72 -9.33
N ALA A 37 -37.72 -6.16 -8.43
CA ALA A 37 -37.16 -7.51 -8.49
C ALA A 37 -38.25 -8.58 -8.38
N ALA A 38 -39.13 -8.47 -7.39
CA ALA A 38 -40.22 -9.42 -7.17
C ALA A 38 -41.19 -9.49 -8.36
N LEU A 39 -41.61 -8.33 -8.91
CA LEU A 39 -42.50 -8.26 -10.07
C LEU A 39 -41.89 -8.88 -11.33
N ASN A 40 -40.56 -8.88 -11.44
CA ASN A 40 -39.84 -9.42 -12.58
C ASN A 40 -39.27 -10.83 -12.32
N GLY A 41 -39.73 -11.52 -11.27
CA GLY A 41 -39.33 -12.90 -10.96
C GLY A 41 -37.85 -13.05 -10.58
N ARG A 42 -37.22 -11.97 -10.09
CA ARG A 42 -35.85 -11.98 -9.57
C ARG A 42 -35.88 -12.12 -8.06
N ASP A 43 -34.82 -12.72 -7.52
CA ASP A 43 -34.66 -12.87 -6.09
C ASP A 43 -34.55 -11.49 -5.40
N ALA A 44 -35.62 -11.09 -4.72
CA ALA A 44 -35.67 -9.81 -4.00
C ALA A 44 -34.79 -9.81 -2.75
N ASP A 45 -34.49 -10.99 -2.20
CA ASP A 45 -33.65 -11.12 -1.00
C ASP A 45 -32.16 -10.97 -1.35
N SER A 46 -31.79 -11.12 -2.63
CA SER A 46 -30.45 -10.82 -3.14
C SER A 46 -30.09 -9.32 -3.21
N ILE A 47 -30.98 -8.43 -2.78
CA ILE A 47 -30.75 -6.98 -2.72
C ILE A 47 -30.36 -6.62 -1.29
N ASP A 48 -29.07 -6.36 -1.11
CA ASP A 48 -28.47 -6.02 0.18
C ASP A 48 -29.15 -4.80 0.83
N THR A 49 -29.46 -4.92 2.12
CA THR A 49 -30.06 -3.86 2.93
C THR A 49 -28.98 -3.22 3.81
N VAL A 50 -28.60 -1.98 3.52
CA VAL A 50 -27.80 -1.18 4.46
C VAL A 50 -28.60 0.05 4.88
N SER A 51 -28.88 0.15 6.18
CA SER A 51 -29.68 1.24 6.75
C SER A 51 -28.85 2.51 6.91
N PHE A 52 -29.49 3.67 6.75
CA PHE A 52 -28.87 4.97 7.01
C PHE A 52 -28.64 5.27 8.50
N GLY A 53 -29.41 4.59 9.37
CA GLY A 53 -29.36 4.78 10.81
C GLY A 53 -29.94 6.12 11.28
N ASP A 54 -29.43 6.60 12.41
CA ASP A 54 -29.85 7.76 13.19
C ASP A 54 -28.64 8.63 13.61
N SER A 55 -28.86 9.69 14.38
CA SER A 55 -27.75 10.58 14.80
C SER A 55 -26.64 9.89 15.61
N GLN A 56 -26.89 8.71 16.20
CA GLN A 56 -25.98 8.00 17.10
C GLN A 56 -25.33 6.77 16.44
N THR A 57 -25.62 6.51 15.17
CA THR A 57 -25.09 5.37 14.41
C THR A 57 -23.57 5.36 14.40
N GLY A 58 -22.99 4.18 14.60
CA GLY A 58 -21.55 4.03 14.78
C GLY A 58 -20.75 4.31 13.51
N VAL A 59 -19.48 4.68 13.69
CA VAL A 59 -18.53 5.00 12.59
C VAL A 59 -18.50 3.91 11.52
N LYS A 60 -18.46 2.64 11.94
CA LYS A 60 -18.41 1.50 11.03
C LYS A 60 -19.67 1.42 10.15
N GLU A 61 -20.84 1.51 10.77
CA GLU A 61 -22.13 1.43 10.08
C GLU A 61 -22.33 2.59 9.10
N VAL A 62 -21.90 3.80 9.48
CA VAL A 62 -21.88 4.96 8.58
C VAL A 62 -20.96 4.71 7.38
N ARG A 63 -19.77 4.15 7.59
CA ARG A 63 -18.83 3.81 6.50
C ARG A 63 -19.44 2.76 5.56
N ASP A 64 -19.96 1.68 6.11
CA ASP A 64 -20.55 0.57 5.35
C ASP A 64 -21.77 1.05 4.53
N PHE A 65 -22.56 1.97 5.09
CA PHE A 65 -23.65 2.64 4.36
C PHE A 65 -23.15 3.39 3.13
N TYR A 66 -22.19 4.31 3.30
CA TYR A 66 -21.71 5.10 2.17
C TYR A 66 -20.94 4.26 1.14
N GLU A 67 -20.21 3.24 1.57
CA GLU A 67 -19.54 2.29 0.68
C GLU A 67 -20.56 1.56 -0.22
N HIS A 68 -21.65 1.06 0.37
CA HIS A 68 -22.74 0.42 -0.37
C HIS A 68 -23.42 1.39 -1.35
N TRP A 69 -23.79 2.59 -0.88
CA TRP A 69 -24.58 3.54 -1.67
C TRP A 69 -23.78 4.30 -2.73
N THR A 70 -22.47 4.51 -2.54
CA THR A 70 -21.60 5.04 -3.60
C THR A 70 -21.45 4.05 -4.75
N GLY A 71 -21.46 2.74 -4.47
CA GLY A 71 -21.47 1.67 -5.47
C GLY A 71 -22.86 1.34 -6.04
N PHE A 72 -23.90 2.11 -5.70
CA PHE A 72 -25.28 1.79 -6.05
C PHE A 72 -25.47 1.67 -7.57
N SER A 73 -26.13 0.59 -7.99
CA SER A 73 -26.61 0.40 -9.35
C SER A 73 -27.98 -0.26 -9.31
N THR A 74 -28.96 0.40 -9.92
CA THR A 74 -30.32 -0.11 -9.99
C THR A 74 -30.38 -1.45 -10.72
N ARG A 75 -31.15 -2.38 -10.17
CA ARG A 75 -31.50 -3.61 -10.88
C ARG A 75 -32.77 -3.42 -11.71
N ARG A 76 -33.48 -2.29 -11.59
CA ARG A 76 -34.78 -2.10 -12.26
C ARG A 76 -34.70 -2.22 -13.77
N ASN A 77 -35.74 -2.82 -14.39
CA ASN A 77 -35.72 -3.07 -15.83
C ASN A 77 -36.09 -1.84 -16.68
N PHE A 78 -36.88 -0.91 -16.12
CA PHE A 78 -37.45 0.27 -16.81
C PHE A 78 -38.27 -0.07 -18.07
N ALA A 79 -38.96 -1.21 -18.12
CA ALA A 79 -39.74 -1.61 -19.30
C ALA A 79 -40.84 -0.61 -19.70
N PHE A 80 -41.29 0.26 -18.78
CA PHE A 80 -42.29 1.30 -19.05
C PHE A 80 -41.79 2.42 -19.99
N VAL A 81 -40.48 2.55 -20.24
CA VAL A 81 -39.95 3.53 -21.21
C VAL A 81 -39.84 2.99 -22.64
N ASP A 82 -40.24 1.73 -22.86
CA ASP A 82 -40.24 1.12 -24.18
C ASP A 82 -41.15 1.92 -25.13
N LYS A 83 -40.58 2.38 -26.24
CA LYS A 83 -41.29 3.16 -27.27
C LYS A 83 -42.09 2.29 -28.22
N TYR A 84 -41.68 1.03 -28.39
CA TYR A 84 -42.20 0.13 -29.39
C TYR A 84 -42.73 -1.15 -28.76
N HIS A 85 -43.92 -1.59 -29.16
CA HIS A 85 -44.46 -2.88 -28.76
C HIS A 85 -43.99 -3.98 -29.72
N LEU A 86 -43.20 -4.94 -29.21
CA LEU A 86 -42.56 -5.97 -30.04
C LEU A 86 -43.54 -6.91 -30.77
N ALA A 87 -44.81 -6.92 -30.38
CA ALA A 87 -45.89 -7.68 -31.03
C ALA A 87 -46.34 -7.03 -32.35
N GLU A 88 -46.11 -5.74 -32.55
CA GLU A 88 -46.49 -4.98 -33.75
C GLU A 88 -45.45 -5.08 -34.87
N ALA A 89 -44.33 -5.77 -34.63
CA ALA A 89 -43.27 -5.90 -35.61
C ALA A 89 -43.69 -6.76 -36.81
N GLU A 90 -43.65 -6.22 -38.01
CA GLU A 90 -44.04 -6.91 -39.25
C GLU A 90 -43.14 -8.11 -39.59
N ASN A 91 -41.87 -8.06 -39.19
CA ASN A 91 -40.92 -9.16 -39.39
C ASN A 91 -39.79 -9.16 -38.35
N ARG A 92 -38.99 -10.24 -38.34
CA ARG A 92 -37.87 -10.43 -37.40
C ARG A 92 -36.84 -9.30 -37.43
N ARG A 93 -36.59 -8.69 -38.60
CA ARG A 93 -35.62 -7.60 -38.75
C ARG A 93 -36.12 -6.34 -38.07
N ILE A 94 -37.38 -5.99 -38.29
CA ILE A 94 -38.05 -4.84 -37.65
C ILE A 94 -38.12 -5.06 -36.14
N ARG A 95 -38.49 -6.27 -35.68
CA ARG A 95 -38.51 -6.60 -34.25
C ARG A 95 -37.17 -6.34 -33.56
N ARG A 96 -36.06 -6.77 -34.17
CA ARG A 96 -34.71 -6.52 -33.64
C ARG A 96 -34.36 -5.03 -33.57
N LEU A 97 -34.82 -4.23 -34.54
CA LEU A 97 -34.61 -2.78 -34.51
C LEU A 97 -35.42 -2.14 -33.38
N MET A 98 -36.68 -2.55 -33.19
CA MET A 98 -37.54 -2.12 -32.08
C MET A 98 -36.93 -2.51 -30.73
N GLU A 99 -36.47 -3.75 -30.56
CA GLU A 99 -35.78 -4.23 -29.35
C GLU A 99 -34.52 -3.40 -29.05
N LYS A 100 -33.74 -3.06 -30.07
CA LYS A 100 -32.52 -2.26 -29.93
C LYS A 100 -32.83 -0.83 -29.46
N GLU A 101 -33.87 -0.20 -30.01
CA GLU A 101 -34.25 1.16 -29.61
C GLU A 101 -34.88 1.18 -28.21
N ASN A 102 -35.71 0.19 -27.86
CA ASN A 102 -36.22 0.04 -26.49
C ASN A 102 -35.06 -0.15 -25.49
N GLU A 103 -34.11 -1.04 -25.79
CA GLU A 103 -32.95 -1.26 -24.91
C GLU A 103 -32.10 0.00 -24.74
N LYS A 104 -31.97 0.83 -25.80
CA LYS A 104 -31.28 2.12 -25.72
C LYS A 104 -32.00 3.09 -24.78
N GLU A 105 -33.32 3.20 -24.86
CA GLU A 105 -34.10 4.05 -23.94
C GLU A 105 -34.04 3.53 -22.51
N ARG A 106 -34.14 2.21 -22.30
CA ARG A 106 -33.98 1.62 -20.96
C ARG A 106 -32.58 1.86 -20.38
N LYS A 107 -31.52 1.71 -21.20
CA LYS A 107 -30.14 2.04 -20.79
C LYS A 107 -29.99 3.50 -20.40
N LYS A 108 -30.57 4.41 -21.19
CA LYS A 108 -30.58 5.84 -20.88
C LYS A 108 -31.27 6.10 -19.55
N LYS A 109 -32.47 5.52 -19.33
CA LYS A 109 -33.22 5.70 -18.09
C LYS A 109 -32.53 5.12 -16.86
N ARG A 110 -31.91 3.94 -17.00
CA ARG A 110 -31.06 3.36 -15.94
C ARG A 110 -29.91 4.28 -15.57
N ARG A 111 -29.23 4.85 -16.57
CA ARG A 111 -28.13 5.79 -16.33
C ARG A 111 -28.62 7.03 -15.59
N GLU A 112 -29.67 7.68 -16.07
CA GLU A 112 -30.26 8.86 -15.42
C GLU A 112 -30.65 8.56 -13.97
N TYR A 113 -31.27 7.41 -13.70
CA TYR A 113 -31.65 7.02 -12.34
C TYR A 113 -30.44 6.79 -11.43
N ASN A 114 -29.42 6.07 -11.92
CA ASN A 114 -28.19 5.85 -11.16
C ASN A 114 -27.46 7.17 -10.86
N GLU A 115 -27.34 8.06 -11.84
CA GLU A 115 -26.75 9.40 -11.66
C GLU A 115 -27.51 10.22 -10.61
N LEU A 116 -28.85 10.17 -10.62
CA LEU A 116 -29.67 10.84 -9.62
C LEU A 116 -29.44 10.29 -8.20
N VAL A 117 -29.34 8.97 -8.04
CA VAL A 117 -29.04 8.35 -6.74
C VAL A 117 -27.61 8.67 -6.31
N GLN A 118 -26.63 8.64 -7.21
CA GLN A 118 -25.25 9.03 -6.91
C GLN A 118 -25.16 10.50 -6.47
N HIS A 119 -25.80 11.42 -7.19
CA HIS A 119 -25.87 12.83 -6.81
C HIS A 119 -26.55 13.04 -5.45
N LEU A 120 -27.60 12.27 -5.15
CA LEU A 120 -28.24 12.27 -3.83
C LEU A 120 -27.24 11.83 -2.75
N VAL A 121 -26.55 10.70 -2.96
CA VAL A 121 -25.57 10.18 -2.00
C VAL A 121 -24.45 11.18 -1.76
N GLU A 122 -23.87 11.76 -2.81
CA GLU A 122 -22.85 12.81 -2.71
C GLU A 122 -23.34 14.06 -1.97
N PHE A 123 -24.60 14.45 -2.18
CA PHE A 123 -25.20 15.56 -1.45
C PHE A 123 -25.30 15.25 0.03
N VAL A 124 -25.86 14.09 0.39
CA VAL A 124 -26.03 13.67 1.80
C VAL A 124 -24.67 13.50 2.45
N GLN A 125 -23.71 12.86 1.77
CA GLN A 125 -22.35 12.63 2.25
C GLN A 125 -21.61 13.94 2.57
N ARG A 126 -21.80 14.99 1.78
CA ARG A 126 -21.23 16.32 2.05
C ARG A 126 -21.87 17.04 3.24
N LYS A 127 -23.07 16.64 3.66
CA LYS A 127 -23.84 17.28 4.73
C LYS A 127 -23.84 16.49 6.04
N ASP A 128 -23.69 15.17 5.96
CA ASP A 128 -23.72 14.30 7.13
C ASP A 128 -22.51 14.54 8.03
N LYS A 129 -22.77 15.06 9.24
CA LYS A 129 -21.73 15.34 10.24
C LYS A 129 -21.02 14.08 10.72
N ARG A 130 -21.72 12.94 10.76
CA ARG A 130 -21.12 11.64 11.15
C ARG A 130 -20.06 11.27 10.14
N TYR A 131 -20.38 11.35 8.85
CA TYR A 131 -19.43 11.04 7.78
C TYR A 131 -18.24 12.00 7.74
N LEU A 132 -18.47 13.31 7.92
CA LEU A 132 -17.39 14.28 7.96
C LEU A 132 -16.41 14.01 9.11
N MET A 133 -16.91 13.66 10.29
CA MET A 133 -16.08 13.25 11.43
C MET A 133 -15.26 11.99 11.11
N VAL A 134 -15.88 10.97 10.52
CA VAL A 134 -15.16 9.75 10.10
C VAL A 134 -14.07 10.07 9.08
N LYS A 135 -14.39 10.90 8.09
CA LYS A 135 -13.42 11.31 7.05
C LYS A 135 -12.23 12.04 7.65
N GLU A 136 -12.47 12.94 8.59
CA GLU A 136 -11.41 13.68 9.28
C GLU A 136 -10.51 12.74 10.10
N LEU A 137 -11.10 11.83 10.89
CA LEU A 137 -10.33 10.85 11.65
C LEU A 137 -9.46 9.96 10.76
N VAL A 138 -10.03 9.43 9.67
CA VAL A 138 -9.29 8.59 8.72
C VAL A 138 -8.16 9.39 8.04
N GLN A 139 -8.40 10.66 7.72
CA GLN A 139 -7.37 11.52 7.14
C GLN A 139 -6.23 11.78 8.13
N GLN A 140 -6.54 12.09 9.39
CA GLN A 140 -5.53 12.28 10.44
C GLN A 140 -4.69 11.01 10.66
N GLU A 141 -5.32 9.84 10.76
CA GLU A 141 -4.61 8.57 10.89
C GLU A 141 -3.71 8.26 9.68
N ALA A 142 -4.17 8.60 8.47
CA ALA A 142 -3.38 8.41 7.25
C ALA A 142 -2.16 9.36 7.21
N GLU A 143 -2.34 10.63 7.61
CA GLU A 143 -1.27 11.62 7.71
C GLU A 143 -0.23 11.22 8.77
N GLU A 144 -0.67 10.75 9.94
CA GLU A 144 0.22 10.23 10.98
C GLU A 144 0.99 8.99 10.52
N ARG A 145 0.32 8.04 9.85
CA ARG A 145 0.97 6.84 9.32
C ARG A 145 2.03 7.22 8.27
N LYS A 146 1.71 8.15 7.37
CA LYS A 146 2.64 8.64 6.36
C LYS A 146 3.85 9.31 7.00
N LYS A 147 3.64 10.15 8.03
CA LYS A 147 4.74 10.80 8.76
C LYS A 147 5.65 9.79 9.45
N LYS A 148 5.07 8.78 10.12
CA LYS A 148 5.84 7.69 10.75
C LYS A 148 6.64 6.88 9.73
N GLU A 149 6.08 6.65 8.55
CA GLU A 149 6.77 5.97 7.45
C GLU A 149 7.93 6.80 6.89
N GLU A 150 7.72 8.10 6.67
CA GLU A 150 8.76 9.04 6.24
C GLU A 150 9.90 9.13 7.27
N GLU A 151 9.58 9.20 8.57
CA GLU A 151 10.57 9.17 9.66
C GLU A 151 11.36 7.85 9.68
N ARG A 152 10.68 6.71 9.51
CA ARG A 152 11.33 5.39 9.43
C ARG A 152 12.29 5.29 8.24
N LEU A 153 11.87 5.78 7.08
CA LEU A 153 12.70 5.80 5.87
C LEU A 153 13.92 6.72 6.03
N GLU A 154 13.76 7.89 6.66
CA GLU A 154 14.87 8.81 6.90
C GLU A 154 15.88 8.25 7.90
N VAL A 155 15.42 7.56 8.95
CA VAL A 155 16.30 6.84 9.88
C VAL A 155 17.07 5.74 9.17
N GLN A 156 16.40 4.93 8.34
CA GLN A 156 17.07 3.90 7.53
C GLN A 156 18.09 4.50 6.56
N ARG A 157 17.77 5.63 5.92
CA ARG A 157 18.67 6.33 5.01
C ARG A 157 19.92 6.81 5.74
N LYS A 158 19.78 7.43 6.92
CA LYS A 158 20.90 7.87 7.75
C LYS A 158 21.76 6.70 8.22
N ALA A 159 21.15 5.63 8.73
CA ALA A 159 21.87 4.44 9.16
C ALA A 159 22.66 3.79 8.01
N LYS A 160 22.08 3.73 6.80
CA LYS A 160 22.77 3.25 5.59
C LYS A 160 23.94 4.14 5.20
N GLU A 161 23.78 5.46 5.29
CA GLU A 161 24.85 6.42 5.01
C GLU A 161 25.99 6.34 6.03
N GLU A 162 25.67 6.22 7.32
CA GLU A 162 26.65 6.03 8.40
C GLU A 162 27.39 4.71 8.24
N ARG A 163 26.69 3.60 7.95
CA ARG A 163 27.31 2.31 7.65
C ARG A 163 28.24 2.39 6.44
N ARG A 164 27.84 3.12 5.39
CA ARG A 164 28.70 3.35 4.21
C ARG A 164 29.97 4.12 4.58
N LYS A 165 29.85 5.20 5.36
CA LYS A 165 31.01 5.99 5.82
C LYS A 165 31.95 5.17 6.71
N TYR A 166 31.39 4.34 7.60
CA TYR A 166 32.17 3.45 8.44
C TYR A 166 32.93 2.40 7.61
N MET A 167 32.27 1.76 6.65
CA MET A 167 32.93 0.84 5.72
C MET A 167 34.04 1.50 4.92
N GLU A 168 33.81 2.72 4.41
CA GLU A 168 34.81 3.52 3.68
C GLU A 168 36.02 3.88 4.58
N SER A 169 35.80 4.19 5.87
CA SER A 169 36.90 4.41 6.81
C SER A 169 37.74 3.15 7.07
N ILE A 170 37.09 1.99 7.23
CA ILE A 170 37.78 0.71 7.41
C ILE A 170 38.59 0.36 6.16
N GLU A 171 38.02 0.54 4.97
CA GLU A 171 38.72 0.31 3.70
C GLU A 171 39.97 1.20 3.58
N THR A 172 39.86 2.47 3.97
CA THR A 172 41.01 3.40 3.97
C THR A 172 42.10 2.96 4.95
N GLU A 173 41.73 2.56 6.17
CA GLU A 173 42.68 2.06 7.17
C GLU A 173 43.38 0.77 6.72
N VAL A 174 42.67 -0.16 6.08
CA VAL A 174 43.25 -1.38 5.52
C VAL A 174 44.29 -1.06 4.44
N VAL A 175 43.98 -0.15 3.53
CA VAL A 175 44.92 0.30 2.49
C VAL A 175 46.15 0.98 3.10
N GLU A 176 46.00 1.78 4.16
CA GLU A 176 47.14 2.38 4.86
C GLU A 176 48.05 1.34 5.53
N VAL A 177 47.47 0.31 6.15
CA VAL A 177 48.24 -0.78 6.78
C VAL A 177 49.00 -1.58 5.72
N ASP A 178 48.35 -1.90 4.59
CA ASP A 178 48.96 -2.65 3.48
C ASP A 178 50.18 -1.89 2.90
N ASN A 179 50.01 -0.59 2.63
CA ASN A 179 51.10 0.28 2.16
C ASN A 179 52.28 0.33 3.16
N LYS A 180 52.01 0.43 4.46
CA LYS A 180 53.05 0.43 5.50
C LYS A 180 53.78 -0.92 5.57
N LEU A 181 53.06 -2.02 5.38
CA LEU A 181 53.62 -3.35 5.33
C LEU A 181 54.60 -3.46 4.14
N ASP A 182 54.18 -3.02 2.96
CA ASP A 182 54.99 -3.01 1.74
C ASP A 182 56.26 -2.16 1.89
N GLU A 183 56.16 -0.98 2.50
CA GLU A 183 57.31 -0.13 2.82
C GLU A 183 58.29 -0.82 3.80
N GLU A 184 57.78 -1.49 4.83
CA GLU A 184 58.60 -2.23 5.79
C GLU A 184 59.31 -3.43 5.13
N TYR A 185 58.60 -4.18 4.27
CA TYR A 185 59.17 -5.28 3.48
C TYR A 185 60.27 -4.79 2.55
N ALA A 186 60.07 -3.65 1.86
CA ALA A 186 61.09 -3.04 1.01
C ALA A 186 62.35 -2.64 1.81
N MET A 187 62.18 -1.99 2.96
CA MET A 187 63.29 -1.64 3.86
C MET A 187 64.03 -2.87 4.40
N MET A 188 63.31 -3.95 4.70
CA MET A 188 63.90 -5.21 5.16
C MET A 188 64.76 -5.86 4.06
N GLU A 189 64.28 -5.86 2.81
CA GLU A 189 65.01 -6.39 1.67
C GLU A 189 66.27 -5.56 1.34
N GLU A 190 66.22 -4.23 1.47
CA GLU A 190 67.41 -3.38 1.34
C GLU A 190 68.45 -3.65 2.43
N ARG A 191 68.01 -3.81 3.69
CA ARG A 191 68.90 -4.19 4.81
C ARG A 191 69.61 -5.53 4.56
N LYS A 192 68.93 -6.52 3.94
CA LYS A 192 69.53 -7.80 3.54
C LYS A 192 70.53 -7.64 2.40
N ARG A 193 70.26 -6.76 1.42
CA ARG A 193 71.18 -6.45 0.31
C ARG A 193 72.46 -5.73 0.80
N GLY A 194 72.35 -4.85 1.80
CA GLY A 194 73.50 -4.17 2.42
C GLY A 194 74.45 -5.10 3.21
N LYS A 195 73.92 -6.13 3.87
CA LYS A 195 74.73 -7.13 4.61
C LYS A 195 75.53 -8.09 3.71
N LYS A 196 75.25 -8.18 2.41
CA LYS A 196 75.96 -9.06 1.46
C LYS A 196 77.33 -8.52 1.02
N LYS A 197 77.71 -7.27 1.35
CA LYS A 197 79.03 -6.69 1.02
C LYS A 197 80.09 -6.78 2.14
N GLY A 198 79.80 -7.45 3.25
CA GLY A 198 80.81 -7.60 4.31
C GLY A 198 80.49 -8.68 5.32
N ARG A 199 80.80 -9.95 5.00
CA ARG A 199 81.41 -10.97 5.88
C ARG A 199 81.17 -12.37 5.32
N ARG A 200 82.27 -13.00 4.89
CA ARG A 200 82.42 -14.47 4.93
C ARG A 200 82.51 -14.88 6.40
N GLY A 201 81.73 -15.88 6.78
CA GLY A 201 81.93 -16.66 8.01
C GLY A 201 81.09 -16.21 9.21
N GLY A 202 80.27 -17.14 9.70
CA GLY A 202 79.87 -17.19 11.10
C GLY A 202 78.36 -17.22 11.38
N LYS A 203 77.92 -18.40 11.84
CA LYS A 203 76.84 -18.64 12.79
C LYS A 203 75.40 -18.32 12.34
N LYS A 204 74.64 -19.39 12.12
CA LYS A 204 73.18 -19.42 12.01
C LYS A 204 72.61 -18.93 13.36
N GLY A 205 72.22 -17.66 13.41
CA GLY A 205 71.54 -17.03 14.54
C GLY A 205 70.12 -16.70 14.12
N ASP A 206 69.18 -16.99 15.01
CA ASP A 206 67.74 -16.94 14.82
C ASP A 206 67.27 -15.67 14.12
N VAL A 207 66.55 -15.85 13.03
CA VAL A 207 65.69 -14.81 12.46
C VAL A 207 64.43 -14.91 13.28
N ASP A 208 64.17 -13.91 14.12
CA ASP A 208 62.91 -13.77 14.83
C ASP A 208 61.78 -13.94 13.81
N LYS A 209 61.06 -15.06 13.94
CA LYS A 209 59.83 -15.29 13.21
C LYS A 209 58.90 -14.18 13.66
N ILE A 210 58.57 -13.26 12.77
CA ILE A 210 57.39 -12.44 12.95
C ILE A 210 56.25 -13.45 13.09
N ASP A 211 55.66 -13.48 14.28
CA ASP A 211 54.62 -14.43 14.63
C ASP A 211 53.39 -14.10 13.77
N ALA A 212 53.25 -14.83 12.66
CA ALA A 212 52.12 -14.67 11.75
C ALA A 212 50.78 -14.86 12.48
N GLU A 213 50.79 -15.60 13.59
CA GLU A 213 49.64 -15.78 14.49
C GLU A 213 49.28 -14.47 15.19
N ALA A 214 50.26 -13.67 15.60
CA ALA A 214 50.04 -12.36 16.22
C ALA A 214 49.51 -11.30 15.25
N VAL A 215 49.86 -11.41 13.96
CA VAL A 215 49.32 -10.53 12.90
C VAL A 215 47.89 -10.92 12.54
N LEU A 216 47.61 -12.23 12.43
CA LEU A 216 46.26 -12.76 12.19
C LEU A 216 45.29 -12.45 13.34
N ALA A 217 45.74 -12.59 14.59
CA ALA A 217 44.94 -12.25 15.76
C ALA A 217 44.53 -10.76 15.79
N LYS A 218 45.41 -9.88 15.29
CA LYS A 218 45.13 -8.43 15.21
C LYS A 218 44.11 -8.09 14.11
N LEU A 219 44.15 -8.83 13.00
CA LEU A 219 43.17 -8.71 11.91
C LEU A 219 41.79 -9.24 12.32
N GLU A 220 41.73 -10.31 13.11
CA GLU A 220 40.48 -10.83 13.69
C GLU A 220 39.89 -9.87 14.74
N GLU A 221 40.73 -9.22 15.55
CA GLU A 221 40.29 -8.23 16.55
C GLU A 221 39.67 -6.98 15.89
N VAL A 222 40.23 -6.54 14.76
CA VAL A 222 39.66 -5.47 13.93
C VAL A 222 38.33 -5.93 13.29
N GLY A 223 38.27 -7.17 12.78
CA GLY A 223 37.06 -7.77 12.23
C GLY A 223 35.92 -8.00 13.24
N ALA A 224 36.25 -8.26 14.51
CA ALA A 224 35.28 -8.43 15.59
C ALA A 224 34.70 -7.09 16.09
N SER A 225 35.42 -5.98 15.95
CA SER A 225 34.89 -4.65 16.32
C SER A 225 33.79 -4.17 15.36
N VAL A 226 33.79 -4.65 14.11
CA VAL A 226 32.80 -4.33 13.06
C VAL A 226 31.42 -4.96 13.34
N SER A 227 31.34 -6.02 14.15
CA SER A 227 30.07 -6.69 14.51
C SER A 227 29.44 -6.18 15.81
N GLY A 228 30.17 -5.37 16.60
CA GLY A 228 29.77 -4.90 17.92
C GLY A 228 29.20 -3.48 17.94
N GLY A 229 28.17 -3.19 17.15
CA GLY A 229 27.61 -1.83 17.11
C GLY A 229 26.19 -1.72 16.59
N VAL A 230 25.26 -1.46 17.52
CA VAL A 230 23.85 -1.06 17.36
C VAL A 230 22.86 -2.21 17.22
N GLY A 231 22.28 -2.56 18.38
CA GLY A 231 21.16 -3.47 18.51
C GLY A 231 19.89 -2.97 17.84
N GLY A 232 19.05 -3.95 17.49
CA GLY A 232 17.74 -3.75 16.87
C GLY A 232 17.63 -4.39 15.50
N GLU A 233 18.11 -5.61 15.31
CA GLU A 233 17.74 -6.43 14.16
C GLU A 233 16.62 -7.38 14.61
N GLU A 234 15.44 -7.23 14.00
CA GLU A 234 14.57 -8.38 13.79
C GLU A 234 15.44 -9.42 13.09
N GLU A 235 15.73 -10.48 13.84
CA GLU A 235 16.51 -11.63 13.39
C GLU A 235 15.81 -12.19 12.14
N MET A 236 16.33 -11.88 10.95
CA MET A 236 15.84 -12.48 9.70
C MET A 236 15.91 -13.99 9.91
N THR A 237 14.76 -14.62 9.76
CA THR A 237 14.66 -16.05 9.95
C THR A 237 15.59 -16.75 8.97
N LYS A 238 16.13 -17.91 9.35
CA LYS A 238 17.01 -18.71 8.49
C LYS A 238 16.41 -18.94 7.09
N GLU A 239 15.08 -18.99 6.99
CA GLU A 239 14.31 -19.12 5.75
C GLU A 239 14.41 -17.90 4.84
N GLU A 240 14.44 -16.68 5.40
CA GLU A 240 14.55 -15.43 4.63
C GLU A 240 15.96 -15.25 4.05
N VAL A 241 16.98 -15.65 4.82
CA VAL A 241 18.38 -15.64 4.35
C VAL A 241 18.58 -16.68 3.24
N GLU A 242 17.99 -17.86 3.37
CA GLU A 242 18.07 -18.93 2.36
C GLU A 242 17.32 -18.54 1.08
N ALA A 243 16.19 -17.83 1.18
CA ALA A 243 15.46 -17.30 0.03
C ALA A 243 16.24 -16.22 -0.73
N ALA A 244 16.87 -15.28 -0.02
CA ALA A 244 17.68 -14.22 -0.64
C ALA A 244 18.92 -14.78 -1.37
N LEU A 245 19.56 -15.81 -0.80
CA LEU A 245 20.68 -16.51 -1.44
C LEU A 245 20.23 -17.29 -2.68
N ALA A 246 19.04 -17.90 -2.65
CA ALA A 246 18.48 -18.60 -3.81
C ALA A 246 18.12 -17.64 -4.95
N GLU A 247 17.62 -16.43 -4.65
CA GLU A 247 17.29 -15.42 -5.66
C GLU A 247 18.56 -14.89 -6.35
N LEU A 248 19.61 -14.59 -5.59
CA LEU A 248 20.92 -14.16 -6.14
C LEU A 248 21.56 -15.24 -7.03
N ALA A 249 21.49 -16.52 -6.62
CA ALA A 249 21.99 -17.63 -7.43
C ALA A 249 21.21 -17.82 -8.75
N MET A 250 19.91 -17.55 -8.75
CA MET A 250 19.09 -17.57 -9.97
C MET A 250 19.37 -16.38 -10.88
N GLU A 251 19.72 -15.22 -10.32
CA GLU A 251 20.07 -14.02 -11.09
C GLU A 251 21.45 -14.16 -11.77
N GLU A 252 22.43 -14.77 -11.11
CA GLU A 252 23.73 -15.13 -11.72
C GLU A 252 23.56 -16.11 -12.90
N GLN A 253 22.64 -17.08 -12.81
CA GLN A 253 22.34 -18.01 -13.90
C GLN A 253 21.56 -17.38 -15.06
N ARG A 254 20.88 -16.24 -14.86
CA ARG A 254 20.20 -15.50 -15.93
C ARG A 254 21.15 -14.56 -16.69
N MET A 255 22.28 -14.21 -16.07
CA MET A 255 23.28 -13.30 -16.62
C MET A 255 24.46 -14.03 -17.31
N ALA A 256 24.49 -15.37 -17.24
CA ALA A 256 25.45 -16.23 -17.92
C ALA A 256 24.81 -16.91 -19.15
#